data_AF-J7S2M6-F1
#
_entry.id   AF-J7S2M6-F1
#
_cell.length_a   1.000
_cell.length_b   1.000
_cell.length_c   1.000
_cell.angle_alpha   90.00
_cell.angle_beta   90.00
_cell.angle_gamma   90.00
#
_symmetry.space_group_name_H-M   'P 1'
#
loop_
_entity.id
_entity.type
_entity.pdbx_description
1 polymer ?
#
loop_
_entity_poly.entity_id
_entity_poly.type
_entity_poly.pdbx_seq_one_letter_code
_entity_poly.pdbx_strand_id
1 'polypeptide(L)'
;MNSALTAAITFVVGFLVVKWFLNSSESHPSTKRLATDQQPATNANVAAGRDRANRASARALEVQVQRVQAVATSMSPDQIRAALNQNQGSVETVVERYFNGEFPVQAQPQTDRGVQPGSGTSSDPRKRSNIKPDNLMVKFDVHDSDQFDENVPFNELDLKQRKRYMVWKARQTMKQTLQSDKQLASLID
;
A
#
# COMPACT_ATOMS: atom_id res chain seq x y z
N MET A 1 -54.46 -2.20 -20.26
CA MET A 1 -53.85 -2.76 -19.03
C MET A 1 -53.07 -1.63 -18.36
N ASN A 2 -53.25 -1.46 -17.06
CA ASN A 2 -53.31 -0.16 -16.39
C ASN A 2 -51.97 0.59 -16.32
N SER A 3 -51.74 1.62 -17.16
CA SER A 3 -50.53 2.46 -17.12
C SER A 3 -50.26 3.08 -15.74
N ALA A 4 -51.31 3.34 -14.96
CA ALA A 4 -51.20 3.81 -13.58
C ALA A 4 -50.54 2.78 -12.65
N LEU A 5 -50.78 1.48 -12.88
CA LEU A 5 -50.16 0.39 -12.11
C LEU A 5 -48.67 0.28 -12.43
N THR A 6 -48.31 0.39 -13.71
CA THR A 6 -46.89 0.36 -14.13
C THR A 6 -46.12 1.55 -13.58
N ALA A 7 -46.71 2.76 -13.60
CA ALA A 7 -46.09 3.95 -13.01
C ALA A 7 -45.88 3.78 -11.48
N ALA A 8 -46.89 3.28 -10.77
CA ALA A 8 -46.80 3.05 -9.33
C ALA A 8 -45.69 2.05 -8.96
N ILE A 9 -45.57 0.94 -9.70
CA ILE A 9 -44.52 -0.06 -9.48
C ILE A 9 -43.13 0.54 -9.72
N THR A 10 -42.96 1.32 -10.78
CA THR A 10 -41.68 1.96 -11.09
C THR A 10 -41.24 2.93 -9.99
N PHE A 11 -42.17 3.69 -9.39
CA PHE A 11 -41.86 4.56 -8.26
C PHE A 11 -41.44 3.78 -7.01
N VAL A 12 -42.11 2.66 -6.70
CA VAL A 12 -41.76 1.81 -5.55
C VAL A 12 -40.38 1.17 -5.73
N VAL A 13 -40.08 0.64 -6.92
CA VAL A 13 -38.78 0.05 -7.24
C VAL A 13 -37.68 1.12 -7.22
N GLY A 14 -37.93 2.29 -7.82
CA GLY A 14 -37.00 3.42 -7.77
C GLY A 14 -36.70 3.87 -6.34
N PHE A 15 -37.73 3.95 -5.49
CA PHE A 15 -37.56 4.29 -4.08
C PHE A 15 -36.75 3.23 -3.31
N LEU A 16 -36.98 1.94 -3.58
CA LEU A 16 -36.21 0.85 -2.99
C LEU A 16 -34.73 0.90 -3.39
N VAL A 17 -34.42 1.19 -4.67
CA VAL A 17 -33.04 1.30 -5.16
C VAL A 17 -32.33 2.49 -4.53
N VAL A 18 -32.98 3.65 -4.44
CA VAL A 18 -32.41 4.85 -3.79
C VAL A 18 -32.18 4.60 -2.30
N LYS A 19 -33.18 4.04 -1.60
CA LYS A 19 -33.07 3.69 -0.18
C LYS A 19 -31.97 2.66 0.06
N TRP A 20 -31.85 1.66 -0.80
CA TRP A 20 -30.80 0.65 -0.72
C TRP A 20 -29.43 1.28 -0.99
N PHE A 21 -29.28 2.13 -2.00
CA PHE A 21 -28.01 2.79 -2.30
C PHE A 21 -27.51 3.70 -1.16
N LEU A 22 -28.42 4.47 -0.54
CA LEU A 22 -28.10 5.34 0.59
C LEU A 22 -27.78 4.58 1.89
N ASN A 23 -28.38 3.41 2.09
CA ASN A 23 -28.11 2.58 3.28
C ASN A 23 -26.92 1.62 3.07
N SER A 24 -26.63 1.26 1.82
CA SER A 24 -25.46 0.46 1.42
C SER A 24 -24.19 1.32 1.26
N SER A 25 -24.28 2.64 1.44
CA SER A 25 -23.10 3.49 1.65
C SER A 25 -22.59 3.25 3.07
N GLU A 26 -22.05 2.05 3.24
CA GLU A 26 -21.48 1.49 4.45
C GLU A 26 -20.47 2.49 5.01
N SER A 27 -20.87 3.13 6.10
CA SER A 27 -20.03 4.01 6.89
C SER A 27 -18.83 3.20 7.38
N HIS A 28 -17.69 3.35 6.72
CA HIS A 28 -16.45 2.75 7.17
C HIS A 28 -16.22 3.11 8.65
N PRO A 29 -15.90 2.15 9.53
CA PRO A 29 -15.67 2.39 10.97
C PRO A 29 -14.51 3.37 11.26
N SER A 30 -13.76 3.80 10.24
CA SER A 30 -12.73 4.83 10.32
C SER A 30 -13.27 6.27 10.37
N THR A 31 -14.51 6.55 9.96
CA THR A 31 -15.08 7.93 9.99
C THR A 31 -15.80 8.25 11.30
N LYS A 32 -16.22 7.25 12.09
CA LYS A 32 -16.89 7.46 13.39
C LYS A 32 -16.00 8.05 14.47
N ARG A 33 -14.67 8.03 14.31
CA ARG A 33 -13.74 8.65 15.29
C ARG A 33 -13.68 10.17 15.22
N LEU A 34 -14.21 10.80 14.17
CA LEU A 34 -14.11 12.26 14.04
C LEU A 34 -15.21 13.03 14.79
N ALA A 35 -16.29 12.37 15.21
CA ALA A 35 -17.44 13.03 15.83
C ALA A 35 -17.50 12.93 17.37
N THR A 36 -16.61 12.17 18.02
CA THR A 36 -16.66 11.92 19.48
C THR A 36 -15.60 12.70 20.29
N ASP A 37 -14.63 13.36 19.66
CA ASP A 37 -13.53 14.05 20.38
C ASP A 37 -13.73 15.58 20.55
N GLN A 38 -14.96 16.09 20.44
CA GLN A 38 -15.26 17.47 20.85
C GLN A 38 -15.62 17.53 22.34
N GLN A 39 -14.59 17.44 23.18
CA GLN A 39 -14.66 17.81 24.59
C GLN A 39 -13.61 18.91 24.84
N PRO A 40 -14.01 20.12 25.29
CA PRO A 40 -13.06 21.19 25.55
C PRO A 40 -12.35 20.94 26.88
N ALA A 41 -11.12 20.42 26.83
CA ALA A 41 -10.21 20.45 27.96
C ALA A 41 -9.50 21.82 28.01
N THR A 42 -9.86 22.60 29.02
CA THR A 42 -9.24 23.87 29.38
C THR A 42 -7.81 23.67 29.91
N ASN A 43 -6.92 24.58 29.49
CA ASN A 43 -5.68 24.99 30.16
C ASN A 43 -4.62 23.93 30.45
N ALA A 44 -3.72 23.69 29.49
CA ALA A 44 -2.30 23.45 29.78
C ALA A 44 -1.40 23.67 28.55
N ASN A 45 -0.29 24.39 28.77
CA ASN A 45 0.95 24.42 28.00
C ASN A 45 1.01 25.24 26.69
N VAL A 46 1.51 26.47 26.85
CA VAL A 46 1.96 27.43 25.82
C VAL A 46 3.25 26.99 25.09
N ALA A 47 3.76 25.77 25.32
CA ALA A 47 4.95 25.26 24.63
C ALA A 47 4.68 24.45 23.34
N ALA A 48 3.42 24.12 23.03
CA ALA A 48 3.04 23.25 21.90
C ALA A 48 2.65 24.00 20.60
N GLY A 49 2.94 25.30 20.50
CA GLY A 49 2.48 26.15 19.39
C GLY A 49 3.26 25.99 18.09
N ARG A 50 4.58 25.71 18.14
CA ARG A 50 5.41 25.63 16.92
C ARG A 50 5.27 24.31 16.16
N ASP A 51 5.10 23.19 16.86
CA ASP A 51 4.91 21.88 16.21
C ASP A 51 3.53 21.71 15.56
N ARG A 52 2.49 22.37 16.10
CA ARG A 52 1.15 22.34 15.52
C ARG A 52 1.06 23.12 14.21
N ALA A 53 1.76 24.25 14.10
CA ALA A 53 1.82 25.04 12.85
C ALA A 53 2.51 24.26 11.72
N ASN A 54 3.62 23.59 12.02
CA ASN A 54 4.34 22.78 11.03
C ASN A 54 3.54 21.54 10.59
N ARG A 55 2.80 20.89 11.50
CA ARG A 55 1.92 19.76 11.13
C ARG A 55 0.69 20.19 10.33
N ALA A 56 0.15 21.38 10.59
CA ALA A 56 -0.97 21.92 9.83
C ALA A 56 -0.54 22.26 8.38
N SER A 57 0.64 22.84 8.20
CA SER A 57 1.21 23.14 6.88
C SER A 57 1.55 21.87 6.10
N ALA A 58 2.10 20.83 6.75
CA ALA A 58 2.39 19.56 6.08
C ALA A 58 1.12 18.84 5.56
N ARG A 59 0.02 18.90 6.31
CA ARG A 59 -1.28 18.36 5.86
C ARG A 59 -1.89 19.16 4.72
N ALA A 60 -1.73 20.49 4.74
CA ALA A 60 -2.20 21.35 3.66
C ALA A 60 -1.46 21.05 2.33
N LEU A 61 -0.15 20.80 2.41
CA LEU A 61 0.65 20.40 1.25
C LEU A 61 0.20 19.04 0.69
N GLU A 62 -0.11 18.07 1.56
CA GLU A 62 -0.59 16.74 1.14
C GLU A 62 -1.93 16.80 0.39
N VAL A 63 -2.85 17.67 0.86
CA VAL A 63 -4.13 17.92 0.16
C VAL A 63 -3.90 18.57 -1.20
N GLN A 64 -2.95 19.50 -1.31
CA GLN A 64 -2.60 20.13 -2.59
C GLN A 64 -1.97 19.13 -3.56
N VAL A 65 -1.07 18.26 -3.08
CA VAL A 65 -0.46 17.19 -3.87
C VAL A 65 -1.52 16.26 -4.43
N GLN A 66 -2.49 15.87 -3.62
CA GLN A 66 -3.58 14.99 -4.07
C GLN A 66 -4.47 15.64 -5.14
N ARG A 67 -4.73 16.95 -5.03
CA ARG A 67 -5.48 17.71 -6.05
C ARG A 67 -4.74 17.78 -7.38
N VAL A 68 -3.44 18.06 -7.34
CA VAL A 68 -2.61 18.05 -8.56
C VAL A 68 -2.54 16.64 -9.15
N GLN A 69 -2.33 15.60 -8.34
CA GLN A 69 -2.24 14.20 -8.81
C GLN A 69 -3.52 13.71 -9.49
N ALA A 70 -4.69 14.20 -9.07
CA ALA A 70 -5.96 13.88 -9.70
C ALA A 70 -6.06 14.40 -11.14
N VAL A 71 -5.35 15.48 -11.47
CA VAL A 71 -5.32 16.12 -12.80
C VAL A 71 -4.10 15.68 -13.61
N ALA A 72 -2.93 15.64 -12.96
CA ALA A 72 -1.64 15.29 -13.52
C ALA A 72 -1.23 13.87 -13.10
N THR A 73 -1.92 12.86 -13.64
CA THR A 73 -1.72 11.46 -13.26
C THR A 73 -0.34 10.90 -13.63
N SER A 74 0.34 11.50 -14.62
CA SER A 74 1.68 11.10 -15.05
C SER A 74 2.82 11.67 -14.20
N MET A 75 2.52 12.64 -13.34
CA MET A 75 3.51 13.30 -12.48
C MET A 75 3.70 12.50 -11.18
N SER A 76 4.94 12.38 -10.71
CA SER A 76 5.20 11.68 -9.45
C SER A 76 4.86 12.57 -8.24
N PRO A 77 4.44 12.00 -7.10
CA PRO A 77 4.07 12.80 -5.92
C PRO A 77 5.24 13.65 -5.39
N ASP A 78 6.48 13.20 -5.56
CA ASP A 78 7.66 13.97 -5.16
C ASP A 78 7.95 15.13 -6.13
N GLN A 79 7.70 14.95 -7.42
CA GLN A 79 7.75 16.05 -8.39
C GLN A 79 6.66 17.09 -8.09
N ILE A 80 5.44 16.66 -7.76
CA ILE A 80 4.34 17.54 -7.40
C ILE A 80 4.69 18.36 -6.14
N ARG A 81 5.27 17.72 -5.12
CA ARG A 81 5.75 18.41 -3.91
C ARG A 81 6.79 19.48 -4.23
N ALA A 82 7.76 19.16 -5.09
CA ALA A 82 8.78 20.13 -5.50
C ALA A 82 8.16 21.30 -6.29
N ALA A 83 7.24 21.01 -7.21
CA ALA A 83 6.55 22.02 -8.01
C ALA A 83 5.67 22.95 -7.16
N LEU A 84 4.93 22.39 -6.20
CA LEU A 84 4.13 23.17 -5.25
C LEU A 84 5.02 24.02 -4.34
N ASN A 85 6.15 23.51 -3.87
CA ASN A 85 7.09 24.30 -3.06
C ASN A 85 7.72 25.45 -3.86
N GLN A 86 7.99 25.26 -5.16
CA GLN A 86 8.53 26.31 -6.04
C GLN A 86 7.50 27.37 -6.40
N ASN A 87 6.23 26.97 -6.61
CA ASN A 87 5.14 27.86 -7.01
C ASN A 87 4.30 28.35 -5.81
N GLN A 88 4.92 28.47 -4.63
CA GLN A 88 4.29 29.00 -3.40
C GLN A 88 2.99 28.29 -2.98
N GLY A 89 2.82 27.03 -3.34
CA GLY A 89 1.64 26.21 -3.03
C GLY A 89 0.42 26.46 -3.91
N SER A 90 0.54 27.21 -5.02
CA SER A 90 -0.56 27.35 -5.98
C SER A 90 -0.68 26.09 -6.84
N VAL A 91 -1.83 25.45 -6.75
CA VAL A 91 -2.19 24.23 -7.50
C VAL A 91 -2.42 24.57 -8.96
N GLU A 92 -3.06 25.71 -9.20
CA GLU A 92 -3.48 26.20 -10.52
C GLU A 92 -2.25 26.41 -11.42
N THR A 93 -1.24 27.12 -10.91
CA THR A 93 0.01 27.35 -11.65
C THR A 93 0.77 26.05 -11.94
N VAL A 94 0.76 25.09 -11.01
CA VAL A 94 1.39 23.77 -11.25
C VAL A 94 0.64 23.00 -12.33
N VAL A 95 -0.68 23.02 -12.33
CA VAL A 95 -1.51 22.33 -13.33
C VAL A 95 -1.38 22.97 -14.71
N GLU A 96 -1.35 24.30 -14.79
CA GLU A 96 -1.13 25.01 -16.06
C GLU A 96 0.23 24.68 -16.68
N ARG A 97 1.29 24.68 -15.87
CA ARG A 97 2.64 24.27 -16.33
C ARG A 97 2.70 22.81 -16.76
N TYR A 98 1.87 21.95 -16.17
CA TYR A 98 1.74 20.55 -16.56
C TYR A 98 1.11 20.41 -17.93
N PHE A 99 0.03 21.14 -18.20
CA PHE A 99 -0.58 21.16 -19.53
C PHE A 99 0.31 21.82 -20.58
N ASN A 100 1.16 22.76 -20.18
CA ASN A 100 2.16 23.37 -21.05
C ASN A 100 3.40 22.47 -21.28
N GLY A 101 3.49 21.31 -20.62
CA GLY A 101 4.60 20.37 -20.78
C GLY A 101 5.93 20.83 -20.18
N GLU A 102 5.91 21.81 -19.26
CA GLU A 102 7.13 22.39 -18.67
C GLU A 102 7.76 21.54 -17.56
N PHE A 103 7.18 20.39 -17.22
CA PHE A 103 7.79 19.48 -16.24
C PHE A 103 8.77 18.54 -16.93
N PRO A 104 10.06 18.55 -16.54
CA PRO A 104 11.02 17.62 -17.09
C PRO A 104 10.60 16.21 -16.74
N VAL A 105 10.46 15.36 -17.75
CA VAL A 105 10.32 13.90 -17.59
C VAL A 105 11.62 13.40 -17.00
N GLN A 106 11.78 13.49 -15.68
CA GLN A 106 12.85 12.77 -15.02
C GLN A 106 12.56 11.30 -15.24
N ALA A 107 13.48 10.64 -15.94
CA ALA A 107 13.53 9.19 -16.03
C ALA A 107 13.28 8.65 -14.61
N GLN A 108 12.16 7.96 -14.45
CA GLN A 108 11.92 7.21 -13.23
C GLN A 108 13.18 6.38 -13.01
N PRO A 109 13.82 6.43 -11.83
CA PRO A 109 14.78 5.38 -11.52
C PRO A 109 13.98 4.10 -11.66
N GLN A 110 14.33 3.29 -12.65
CA GLN A 110 13.89 1.92 -12.72
C GLN A 110 14.28 1.37 -11.36
N THR A 111 13.29 1.21 -10.48
CA THR A 111 13.47 0.39 -9.30
C THR A 111 13.60 -1.01 -9.85
N ASP A 112 14.81 -1.32 -10.31
CA ASP A 112 15.32 -2.67 -10.30
C ASP A 112 15.11 -3.13 -8.87
N ARG A 113 14.04 -3.91 -8.68
CA ARG A 113 13.87 -4.78 -7.53
C ARG A 113 14.92 -5.88 -7.63
N GLY A 114 16.19 -5.50 -7.71
CA GLY A 114 17.31 -6.32 -7.35
C GLY A 114 17.30 -6.39 -5.83
N VAL A 115 16.75 -7.47 -5.30
CA VAL A 115 17.03 -7.87 -3.92
C VAL A 115 18.52 -8.18 -3.89
N GLN A 116 19.33 -7.16 -3.61
CA GLN A 116 20.76 -7.32 -3.41
C GLN A 116 20.99 -7.66 -1.93
N PRO A 117 21.43 -8.87 -1.60
CA PRO A 117 21.79 -9.21 -0.24
C PRO A 117 23.20 -8.65 -0.01
N GLY A 118 23.29 -7.42 0.51
CA GLY A 118 24.60 -6.81 0.69
C GLY A 118 24.57 -5.49 1.42
N SER A 119 24.65 -5.58 2.76
CA SER A 119 25.40 -4.66 3.63
C SER A 119 25.49 -3.18 3.20
N GLY A 120 24.38 -2.55 2.83
CA GLY A 120 24.26 -1.11 2.78
C GLY A 120 23.92 -0.62 4.17
N THR A 121 24.91 -0.25 4.98
CA THR A 121 24.65 0.48 6.23
C THR A 121 24.06 1.84 5.86
N SER A 122 22.75 1.88 5.67
CA SER A 122 22.01 3.13 5.59
C SER A 122 22.29 3.88 6.89
N SER A 123 23.00 5.00 6.80
CA SER A 123 23.32 5.86 7.94
C SER A 123 22.07 6.46 8.59
N ASP A 124 20.89 6.29 7.98
CA ASP A 124 19.61 6.69 8.54
C ASP A 124 19.08 5.57 9.47
N PRO A 125 19.03 5.78 10.80
CA PRO A 125 18.52 4.79 11.74
C PRO A 125 17.06 4.41 11.48
N ARG A 126 16.28 5.22 10.74
CA ARG A 126 14.90 4.91 10.35
C ARG A 126 14.81 3.95 9.15
N LYS A 127 15.89 3.80 8.39
CA LYS A 127 15.98 2.90 7.22
C LYS A 127 16.70 1.59 7.53
N ARG A 128 17.06 1.34 8.80
CA ARG A 128 17.63 0.06 9.21
C ARG A 128 16.56 -1.02 9.06
N SER A 129 16.79 -1.94 8.12
CA SER A 129 15.96 -3.13 8.00
C SER A 129 16.08 -3.96 9.28
N ASN A 130 14.98 -4.12 10.01
CA ASN A 130 14.90 -5.08 11.12
C ASN A 130 14.60 -6.51 10.64
N ILE A 131 14.63 -6.74 9.32
CA ILE A 131 14.44 -8.07 8.74
C ILE A 131 15.73 -8.85 8.93
N LYS A 132 15.72 -9.76 9.89
CA LYS A 132 16.81 -10.71 10.09
C LYS A 132 16.59 -11.91 9.16
N PRO A 133 17.65 -12.47 8.56
CA PRO A 133 17.53 -13.75 7.87
C PRO A 133 17.06 -14.79 8.89
N ASP A 134 15.96 -15.46 8.58
CA ASP A 134 15.34 -16.47 9.44
C ASP A 134 15.44 -17.83 8.77
N ASN A 135 15.76 -18.86 9.55
CA ASN A 135 15.85 -20.21 9.00
C ASN A 135 14.44 -20.80 8.92
N LEU A 136 13.88 -20.80 7.71
CA LEU A 136 12.51 -21.26 7.48
C LEU A 136 12.32 -22.75 7.80
N MET A 137 13.36 -23.60 7.71
CA MET A 137 13.28 -25.00 8.11
C MET A 137 13.01 -25.13 9.61
N VAL A 138 13.77 -24.39 10.42
CA VAL A 138 13.61 -24.39 11.88
C VAL A 138 12.30 -23.72 12.30
N LYS A 139 11.96 -22.59 11.67
CA LYS A 139 10.75 -21.83 11.98
C LYS A 139 9.46 -22.62 11.77
N PHE A 140 9.41 -23.41 10.70
CA PHE A 140 8.24 -24.19 10.33
C PHE A 140 8.34 -25.66 10.73
N ASP A 141 9.40 -26.06 11.45
CA ASP A 141 9.62 -27.44 11.89
C ASP A 141 9.56 -28.43 10.70
N VAL A 142 10.40 -28.15 9.70
CA VAL A 142 10.54 -28.95 8.48
C VAL A 142 11.93 -29.57 8.47
N HIS A 143 11.98 -30.89 8.30
CA HIS A 143 13.21 -31.67 8.26
C HIS A 143 13.51 -32.18 6.85
N ASP A 144 14.78 -32.42 6.56
CA ASP A 144 15.21 -32.98 5.25
C ASP A 144 14.69 -34.41 5.04
N SER A 145 14.36 -35.13 6.12
CA SER A 145 13.75 -36.46 6.10
C SER A 145 12.23 -36.45 5.93
N ASP A 146 11.58 -35.27 5.98
CA ASP A 146 10.14 -35.20 5.82
C ASP A 146 9.75 -35.63 4.40
N GLN A 147 8.69 -36.43 4.30
CA GLN A 147 8.08 -36.82 3.03
C GLN A 147 6.64 -36.31 3.03
N PHE A 148 6.36 -35.38 2.13
CA PHE A 148 5.01 -34.92 1.87
C PHE A 148 4.42 -35.76 0.74
N ASP A 149 3.19 -36.22 0.91
CA ASP A 149 2.46 -36.90 -0.16
C ASP A 149 2.08 -35.87 -1.24
N GLU A 150 2.71 -35.97 -2.40
CA GLU A 150 2.44 -35.07 -3.54
C GLU A 150 1.07 -35.33 -4.18
N ASN A 151 0.42 -36.45 -3.86
CA ASN A 151 -0.91 -36.78 -4.38
C ASN A 151 -2.03 -36.03 -3.64
N VAL A 152 -1.74 -35.46 -2.46
CA VAL A 152 -2.71 -34.62 -1.74
C VAL A 152 -2.66 -33.21 -2.33
N PRO A 153 -3.77 -32.72 -2.89
CA PRO A 153 -3.78 -31.42 -3.52
C PRO A 153 -3.63 -30.31 -2.47
N PHE A 154 -2.90 -29.26 -2.83
CA PHE A 154 -2.51 -28.19 -1.89
C PHE A 154 -3.70 -27.50 -1.19
N ASN A 155 -4.86 -27.48 -1.83
CA ASN A 155 -6.12 -26.92 -1.32
C ASN A 155 -6.78 -27.76 -0.22
N GLU A 156 -6.41 -29.02 -0.05
CA GLU A 156 -6.94 -29.91 1.00
C GLU A 156 -6.09 -29.87 2.28
N LEU A 157 -4.84 -29.40 2.18
CA LEU A 157 -3.96 -29.25 3.34
C LEU A 157 -4.44 -28.13 4.27
N ASP A 158 -4.24 -28.30 5.58
CA ASP A 158 -4.44 -27.21 6.54
C ASP A 158 -3.39 -26.10 6.33
N LEU A 159 -3.67 -24.87 6.75
CA LEU A 159 -2.77 -23.72 6.59
C LEU A 159 -1.38 -23.98 7.19
N LYS A 160 -1.28 -24.68 8.33
CA LYS A 160 0.01 -25.02 8.91
C LYS A 160 0.78 -26.00 8.03
N GLN A 161 0.09 -27.02 7.51
CA GLN A 161 0.66 -28.03 6.60
C GLN A 161 1.06 -27.42 5.26
N ARG A 162 0.25 -26.53 4.69
CA ARG A 162 0.58 -25.79 3.46
C ARG A 162 1.88 -25.02 3.59
N LYS A 163 2.09 -24.32 4.71
CA LYS A 163 3.33 -23.60 4.98
C LYS A 163 4.51 -24.56 5.02
N ARG A 164 4.42 -25.66 5.77
CA ARG A 164 5.47 -26.69 5.83
C ARG A 164 5.78 -27.28 4.46
N TYR A 165 4.73 -27.64 3.70
CA TYR A 165 4.83 -28.16 2.34
C TYR A 165 5.54 -27.19 1.40
N MET A 166 5.18 -25.89 1.41
CA MET A 166 5.84 -24.90 0.56
C MET A 166 7.34 -24.79 0.83
N VAL A 167 7.72 -24.77 2.11
CA VAL A 167 9.13 -24.63 2.50
C VAL A 167 9.89 -25.92 2.14
N TRP A 168 9.31 -27.10 2.38
CA TRP A 168 9.88 -28.38 1.95
C TRP A 168 10.04 -28.45 0.43
N LYS A 169 9.01 -28.10 -0.34
CA LYS A 169 9.03 -28.13 -1.80
C LYS A 169 10.11 -27.21 -2.35
N ALA A 170 10.18 -25.97 -1.85
CA ALA A 170 11.22 -25.03 -2.23
C ALA A 170 12.64 -25.59 -1.95
N ARG A 171 12.82 -26.27 -0.80
CA ARG A 171 14.09 -26.92 -0.45
C ARG A 171 14.45 -28.04 -1.43
N GLN A 172 13.50 -28.91 -1.78
CA GLN A 172 13.76 -30.00 -2.74
C GLN A 172 14.04 -29.47 -4.15
N THR A 173 13.26 -28.49 -4.63
CA THR A 173 13.51 -27.84 -5.91
C THR A 173 14.89 -27.19 -5.93
N MET A 174 15.27 -26.46 -4.87
CA MET A 174 16.59 -25.85 -4.77
C MET A 174 17.71 -26.90 -4.81
N LYS A 175 17.55 -28.06 -4.13
CA LYS A 175 18.52 -29.16 -4.19
C LYS A 175 18.70 -29.69 -5.60
N GLN A 176 17.61 -29.82 -6.37
CA GLN A 176 17.67 -30.25 -7.77
C GLN A 176 18.34 -29.19 -8.65
N THR A 177 17.98 -27.91 -8.50
CA THR A 177 18.56 -26.81 -9.28
C THR A 177 20.05 -26.62 -8.98
N LEU A 178 20.49 -26.84 -7.74
CA LEU A 178 21.90 -26.76 -7.37
C LEU A 178 22.79 -27.81 -8.08
N GLN A 179 22.22 -28.94 -8.50
CA GLN A 179 22.96 -29.96 -9.24
C GLN A 179 23.19 -29.55 -10.70
N SER A 180 22.30 -28.76 -11.28
CA SER A 180 22.36 -28.36 -12.69
C SER A 180 22.95 -26.96 -12.90
N ASP A 181 22.76 -26.04 -11.96
CA ASP A 181 23.16 -24.64 -12.08
C ASP A 181 24.47 -24.34 -11.31
N LYS A 182 25.56 -24.18 -12.08
CA LYS A 182 26.88 -23.82 -11.55
C LYS A 182 26.95 -22.40 -11.01
N GLN A 183 26.17 -21.46 -11.56
CA GLN A 183 26.16 -20.08 -11.04
C GLN A 183 25.53 -20.05 -9.65
N LEU A 184 24.40 -20.75 -9.50
CA LEU A 184 23.73 -20.89 -8.21
C LEU A 184 24.60 -21.62 -7.17
N ALA A 185 25.31 -22.68 -7.58
CA ALA A 185 26.23 -23.38 -6.70
C ALA A 185 27.36 -22.47 -6.19
N SER A 186 27.90 -21.59 -7.05
CA SER A 186 28.97 -20.66 -6.66
C SER A 186 28.57 -19.59 -5.64
N LEU A 187 27.27 -19.43 -5.35
CA LEU A 187 26.78 -18.50 -4.31
C LEU A 187 26.77 -19.12 -2.90
N ILE A 188 27.03 -20.42 -2.79
CA ILE A 188 26.98 -21.16 -1.51
C ILE A 188 28.38 -21.58 -1.05
N ASP A 189 29.40 -21.53 -1.93
CA ASP A 189 30.83 -21.64 -1.58
C ASP A 189 31.36 -20.35 -0.94
#